data_AF-A0A7C2B027-F1
#
_entry.id   AF-A0A7C2B027-F1
#
_cell.length_a   1.000
_cell.length_b   1.000
_cell.length_c   1.000
_cell.angle_alpha   90.00
_cell.angle_beta   90.00
_cell.angle_gamma   90.00
#
_symmetry.space_group_name_H-M   'P 1'
#
loop_
_entity.id
_entity.type
_entity.pdbx_description
1 polymer ?
#
loop_
_entity_poly.entity_id
_entity_poly.type
_entity_poly.pdbx_seq_one_letter_code
_entity_poly.pdbx_strand_id
1 'polypeptide(L)'
;MASERRPRAWALSVVADGAGQARRISRTTRVDIVPFGLVSAGLARVEGKGDGSLAHWQRVHRESFARTPAPLGIEPTDELEIVCERFEVVFRSG
;
A
#
# COMPACT_ATOMS: atom_id res chain seq x y z
N MET A 1 -12.51 6.42 18.39
CA MET A 1 -11.69 5.81 17.33
C MET A 1 -11.87 6.67 16.08
N ALA A 2 -10.84 7.40 15.64
CA ALA A 2 -10.97 8.18 14.41
C ALA A 2 -11.21 7.19 13.25
N SER A 3 -12.30 7.38 12.50
CA SER A 3 -12.45 6.72 11.22
C SER A 3 -11.34 7.25 10.32
N GLU A 4 -10.36 6.41 10.02
CA GLU A 4 -9.26 6.79 9.13
C GLU A 4 -9.84 7.10 7.76
N ARG A 5 -9.54 8.30 7.24
CA ARG A 5 -10.05 8.69 5.93
C ARG A 5 -9.34 7.85 4.89
N ARG A 6 -10.13 7.11 4.10
CA ARG A 6 -9.60 6.44 2.92
C ARG A 6 -8.87 7.43 2.02
N PRO A 7 -7.73 7.03 1.45
CA PRO A 7 -7.05 7.80 0.42
C PRO A 7 -8.00 8.15 -0.71
N ARG A 8 -7.77 9.30 -1.34
CA ARG A 8 -8.57 9.79 -2.46
C ARG A 8 -7.65 10.11 -3.62
N ALA A 9 -8.17 9.92 -4.83
CA ALA A 9 -7.52 10.46 -6.01
C ALA A 9 -7.27 11.96 -5.80
N TRP A 10 -6.11 12.42 -6.26
CA TRP A 10 -5.55 13.76 -6.12
C TRP A 10 -5.09 14.17 -4.72
N ALA A 11 -5.12 13.27 -3.73
CA ALA A 11 -4.51 13.52 -2.43
C ALA A 11 -2.98 13.65 -2.56
N LEU A 12 -2.39 14.53 -1.76
CA LEU A 12 -0.94 14.70 -1.64
C LEU A 12 -0.44 14.09 -0.33
N SER A 13 0.64 13.32 -0.42
CA SER A 13 1.28 12.66 0.72
C SER A 13 2.78 12.97 0.75
N VAL A 14 3.28 13.41 1.91
CA VAL A 14 4.71 13.60 2.16
C VAL A 14 5.34 12.24 2.49
N VAL A 15 6.35 11.85 1.73
CA VAL A 15 7.12 10.62 1.95
C VAL A 15 8.42 11.00 2.64
N ALA A 16 8.60 10.50 3.87
CA ALA A 16 9.80 10.67 4.66
C ALA A 16 10.74 9.46 4.53
N ASP A 17 12.03 9.65 4.81
CA ASP A 17 12.98 8.55 4.98
C ASP A 17 12.88 7.91 6.38
N GLY A 18 13.72 6.90 6.65
CA GLY A 18 13.75 6.21 7.94
C GLY A 18 14.18 7.09 9.12
N ALA A 19 14.74 8.28 8.89
CA ALA A 19 15.07 9.26 9.91
C ALA A 19 13.97 10.33 10.07
N GLY A 20 12.84 10.19 9.37
CA GLY A 20 11.72 11.12 9.41
C GLY A 20 11.92 12.39 8.58
N GLN A 21 12.97 12.47 7.75
CA GLN A 21 13.20 13.64 6.89
C GLN A 21 12.35 13.53 5.63
N ALA A 22 11.60 14.60 5.31
CA ALA A 22 10.77 14.65 4.10
C ALA A 22 11.64 14.61 2.83
N ARG A 23 11.43 13.59 1.99
CA ARG A 23 12.18 13.38 0.75
C ARG A 23 11.37 13.66 -0.50
N ARG A 24 10.06 13.38 -0.48
CA ARG A 24 9.22 13.46 -1.68
C ARG A 24 7.80 13.89 -1.34
N ILE A 25 7.13 14.51 -2.32
CA ILE A 25 5.67 14.64 -2.32
C ILE A 25 5.15 13.72 -3.41
N SER A 26 4.22 12.85 -3.03
CA SER A 26 3.49 11.97 -3.93
C SER A 26 2.06 12.45 -4.10
N ARG A 27 1.49 12.23 -5.28
CA ARG A 27 0.11 12.51 -5.61
C ARG A 27 -0.58 11.20 -5.98
N THR A 28 -1.62 10.81 -5.24
CA THR A 28 -2.43 9.64 -5.56
C THR A 28 -3.19 9.93 -6.85
N THR A 29 -2.98 9.13 -7.90
CA THR A 29 -3.66 9.28 -9.20
C THR A 29 -4.87 8.35 -9.29
N ARG A 30 -4.85 7.23 -8.57
CA ARG A 30 -5.96 6.26 -8.53
C ARG A 30 -5.97 5.49 -7.23
N VAL A 31 -7.18 5.19 -6.76
CA VAL A 31 -7.45 4.31 -5.63
C VAL A 31 -8.41 3.22 -6.11
N ASP A 32 -8.02 1.96 -5.95
CA ASP A 32 -8.91 0.81 -6.13
C ASP A 32 -9.05 0.08 -4.79
N ILE A 33 -10.23 -0.52 -4.55
CA ILE A 33 -10.43 -1.46 -3.44
C ILE A 33 -10.67 -2.82 -4.08
N VAL A 34 -9.82 -3.79 -3.77
CA VAL A 34 -9.88 -5.14 -4.35
C VAL A 34 -9.71 -6.19 -3.27
N PRO A 35 -10.38 -7.34 -3.35
CA PRO A 35 -10.07 -8.48 -2.49
C PRO A 35 -8.62 -8.92 -2.67
N PHE A 36 -7.95 -9.29 -1.58
CA PHE A 36 -6.54 -9.71 -1.56
C PHE A 36 -6.24 -10.82 -2.57
N GLY A 37 -7.12 -11.82 -2.66
CA GLY A 37 -6.99 -12.93 -3.61
C GLY A 37 -7.14 -12.52 -5.08
N LEU A 38 -7.72 -11.34 -5.35
CA LEU A 38 -7.93 -10.81 -6.70
C LEU A 38 -6.90 -9.75 -7.11
N VAL A 39 -5.89 -9.50 -6.28
CA VAL A 39 -4.78 -8.60 -6.65
C VAL A 39 -4.05 -9.17 -7.87
N SER A 40 -4.06 -8.41 -8.96
CA SER A 40 -3.44 -8.84 -10.21
C SER A 40 -1.90 -8.83 -10.14
N ALA A 41 -1.26 -9.70 -10.92
CA ALA A 41 0.19 -9.67 -11.11
C ALA A 41 0.69 -8.32 -11.67
N GLY A 42 -0.14 -7.59 -12.42
CA GLY A 42 0.17 -6.24 -12.87
C GLY A 42 0.35 -5.26 -11.72
N LEU A 43 -0.51 -5.33 -10.71
CA LEU A 43 -0.42 -4.48 -9.51
C LEU A 43 0.78 -4.87 -8.64
N ALA A 44 0.96 -6.16 -8.40
CA ALA A 44 2.11 -6.68 -7.67
C ALA A 44 3.45 -6.23 -8.28
N ARG A 45 3.55 -6.29 -9.62
CA ARG A 45 4.73 -5.83 -10.36
C ARG A 45 4.94 -4.32 -10.29
N VAL A 46 3.87 -3.52 -10.30
CA VAL A 46 3.98 -2.05 -10.16
C VAL A 46 4.50 -1.66 -8.79
N GLU A 47 4.08 -2.36 -7.74
CA GLU A 47 4.63 -2.13 -6.39
C GLU A 47 6.12 -2.53 -6.31
N GLY A 48 6.52 -3.55 -7.07
CA GLY A 48 7.94 -3.86 -7.31
C GLY A 48 8.68 -4.44 -6.11
N LYS A 49 7.97 -5.04 -5.15
CA LYS A 49 8.59 -5.73 -4.00
C LYS A 49 9.23 -7.05 -4.41
N GLY A 50 10.44 -7.30 -3.91
CA GLY A 50 11.17 -8.55 -4.13
C GLY A 50 11.46 -8.80 -5.61
N ASP A 51 11.03 -9.97 -6.12
CA ASP A 51 11.17 -10.36 -7.53
C ASP A 51 10.06 -9.81 -8.43
N GLY A 52 9.12 -9.04 -7.89
CA GLY A 52 7.97 -8.48 -8.61
C GLY A 52 6.89 -9.50 -8.98
N SER A 53 6.99 -10.75 -8.51
CA SER A 53 6.00 -11.79 -8.74
C SER A 53 4.78 -11.64 -7.82
N LEU A 54 3.61 -12.08 -8.30
CA LEU A 54 2.38 -12.12 -7.49
C LEU A 54 2.54 -13.04 -6.27
N ALA A 55 3.22 -14.18 -6.43
CA ALA A 55 3.44 -15.14 -5.35
C ALA A 55 4.29 -14.54 -4.22
N HIS A 56 5.37 -13.83 -4.56
CA HIS A 56 6.17 -13.11 -3.58
C HIS A 56 5.34 -12.03 -2.88
N TRP A 57 4.62 -11.22 -3.66
CA TRP A 57 3.74 -10.17 -3.14
C TRP A 57 2.72 -10.71 -2.15
N GLN A 58 2.02 -11.81 -2.49
CA GLN A 58 1.02 -12.43 -1.61
C GLN A 58 1.67 -12.90 -0.31
N ARG A 59 2.79 -13.63 -0.39
CA ARG A 59 3.47 -14.15 0.80
C ARG A 59 3.87 -13.04 1.77
N VAL A 60 4.58 -12.01 1.30
CA VAL A 60 5.07 -10.95 2.19
C VAL A 60 3.95 -10.11 2.80
N HIS A 61 2.86 -9.91 2.07
CA HIS A 61 1.71 -9.16 2.59
C HIS A 61 0.90 -9.96 3.59
N ARG A 62 0.67 -11.27 3.38
CA ARG A 62 0.03 -12.11 4.41
C ARG A 62 0.81 -12.11 5.71
N GLU A 63 2.13 -12.27 5.63
CA GLU A 63 3.01 -12.20 6.79
C GLU A 63 2.94 -10.81 7.47
N SER A 64 2.86 -9.74 6.69
CA SER A 64 2.76 -8.38 7.22
C SER A 64 1.42 -8.14 7.93
N PHE A 65 0.31 -8.56 7.34
CA PHE A 65 -1.03 -8.41 7.94
C PHE A 65 -1.17 -9.22 9.22
N ALA A 66 -0.68 -10.47 9.23
CA ALA A 66 -0.70 -11.34 10.41
C ALA A 66 0.16 -10.81 11.58
N ARG A 67 1.14 -9.94 11.32
CA ARG A 67 1.94 -9.28 12.36
C ARG A 67 1.25 -8.06 12.99
N THR A 68 0.08 -7.65 12.49
CA THR A 68 -0.63 -6.49 13.02
C THR A 68 -1.09 -6.78 14.45
N PRO A 69 -0.72 -5.97 15.46
CA PRO A 69 -1.08 -6.21 16.85
C PRO A 69 -2.57 -5.91 17.11
N ALA A 70 -3.11 -6.51 18.17
CA ALA A 70 -4.46 -6.21 18.66
C ALA A 70 -4.62 -4.70 19.01
N PRO A 71 -5.83 -4.13 18.85
CA PRO A 71 -7.07 -4.79 18.42
C PRO A 71 -7.22 -4.92 16.91
N LEU A 72 -6.25 -4.43 16.12
CA LEU A 72 -6.35 -4.38 14.66
C LEU A 72 -6.08 -5.71 13.96
N GLY A 73 -5.56 -6.72 14.67
CA GLY A 73 -5.21 -8.06 14.18
C GLY A 73 -5.92 -8.44 12.88
N ILE A 74 -5.19 -8.35 11.78
CA ILE A 74 -5.76 -8.50 10.43
C ILE A 74 -5.60 -9.96 10.02
N GLU A 75 -6.72 -10.66 9.87
CA GLU A 75 -6.74 -12.00 9.28
C GLU A 75 -6.49 -11.90 7.77
N PRO A 76 -5.39 -12.48 7.25
CA PRO A 76 -5.01 -12.32 5.84
C PRO A 76 -5.76 -13.30 4.93
N THR A 77 -7.09 -13.20 4.86
CA THR A 77 -7.93 -14.01 3.97
C THR A 77 -7.92 -13.47 2.54
N ASP A 78 -8.42 -14.25 1.58
CA ASP A 78 -8.49 -13.82 0.18
C ASP A 78 -9.57 -12.77 -0.07
N GLU A 79 -10.56 -12.73 0.82
CA GLU A 79 -11.66 -11.77 0.82
C GLU A 79 -11.31 -10.44 1.49
N LEU A 80 -10.15 -10.36 2.17
CA LEU A 80 -9.68 -9.13 2.81
C LEU A 80 -9.62 -8.00 1.78
N GLU A 81 -10.36 -6.92 2.02
CA GLU A 81 -10.33 -5.74 1.15
C GLU A 81 -8.99 -5.01 1.27
N ILE A 82 -8.29 -4.87 0.15
CA ILE A 82 -7.03 -4.15 0.05
C ILE A 82 -7.27 -2.83 -0.68
N VAL A 83 -6.86 -1.74 -0.06
CA VAL A 83 -6.82 -0.42 -0.70
C VAL A 83 -5.51 -0.32 -1.46
N CYS A 84 -5.59 -0.25 -2.78
CA CYS A 84 -4.43 -0.09 -3.65
C CYS A 84 -4.36 1.33 -4.21
N GLU A 85 -3.29 2.05 -3.86
CA GLU A 85 -3.01 3.38 -4.40
C GLU A 85 -1.99 3.31 -5.53
N ARG A 86 -2.29 3.98 -6.63
CA ARG A 86 -1.28 4.38 -7.62
C ARG A 86 -1.01 5.86 -7.43
N PHE A 87 0.25 6.23 -7.44
CA PHE A 87 0.68 7.59 -7.22
C PHE A 87 1.87 7.92 -8.11
N GLU A 88 2.09 9.21 -8.31
CA GLU A 88 3.28 9.74 -8.95
C GLU A 88 4.03 10.66 -7.99
N VAL A 89 5.34 10.80 -8.18
CA VAL A 89 6.14 11.75 -7.42
C VAL A 89 6.06 13.11 -8.10
N VAL A 90 5.47 14.09 -7.41
CA VAL A 90 5.31 15.47 -7.93
C VAL A 90 6.40 16.42 -7.41
N PHE A 91 7.12 16.04 -6.37
CA PHE A 91 8.27 16.79 -5.85
C PHE A 91 9.32 15.85 -5.25
N ARG A 92 10.60 16.20 -5.39
CA ARG A 92 11.75 15.54 -4.75
C ARG A 92 12.64 16.60 -4.14
N SER A 93 12.99 16.45 -2.86
CA SER A 93 14.09 17.23 -2.28
C SER A 93 15.43 16.59 -2.68
N GLY A 94 16.41 17.46 -2.96
CA GLY A 94 17.78 17.08 -3.27
C GLY A 94 18.56 16.63 -2.04
#